data_AF-A0A8C2W990-F1
#
_entry.id   AF-A0A8C2W990-F1
#
_cell.length_a   1.000
_cell.length_b   1.000
_cell.length_c   1.000
_cell.angle_alpha   90.00
_cell.angle_beta   90.00
_cell.angle_gamma   90.00
#
_symmetry.space_group_name_H-M   'P 1'
#
loop_
_entity.id
_entity.type
_entity.pdbx_description
1 polymer ?
#
loop_
_entity_poly.entity_id
_entity_poly.type
_entity_poly.pdbx_seq_one_letter_code
_entity_poly.pdbx_strand_id
1 'polypeptide(L)'
;MVRAEIEGSVYCFANIYAPNQGLDRARLFTMLQSELQSCQQEQLIIGGDFNCTLDFPIDRNSEEPHPQSAQSLHHVITQLDLLDTWRVKDPQYREYTWVMVHSHQTFCDFFT
;
A
#
# COMPACT_ATOMS: atom_id res chain seq x y z
N MET A 1 0.72 -14.52 4.88
CA MET A 1 -0.48 -14.72 4.07
C MET A 1 -1.33 -15.80 4.71
N VAL A 2 -2.64 -15.59 4.81
CA VAL A 2 -3.60 -16.54 5.40
C VAL A 2 -4.78 -16.68 4.46
N ARG A 3 -5.27 -17.89 4.26
CA ARG A 3 -6.49 -18.15 3.48
C ARG A 3 -7.64 -18.51 4.41
N ALA A 4 -8.82 -17.99 4.11
CA ALA A 4 -10.04 -18.33 4.84
C ALA A 4 -11.21 -18.48 3.86
N GLU A 5 -12.11 -19.41 4.16
CA GLU A 5 -13.36 -19.59 3.41
C GLU A 5 -14.50 -18.93 4.21
N ILE A 6 -15.21 -18.01 3.57
CA ILE A 6 -16.32 -17.27 4.14
C ILE A 6 -17.46 -17.32 3.14
N GLU A 7 -18.61 -17.87 3.55
CA GLU A 7 -19.82 -18.00 2.71
C GLU A 7 -19.55 -18.67 1.34
N GLY A 8 -18.67 -19.69 1.33
CA GLY A 8 -18.31 -20.44 0.11
C GLY A 8 -17.34 -19.72 -0.83
N SER A 9 -16.83 -18.55 -0.44
CA SER A 9 -15.79 -17.81 -1.17
C SER A 9 -14.45 -17.89 -0.42
N VAL A 10 -13.37 -18.13 -1.15
CA VAL A 10 -12.01 -18.16 -0.58
C VAL A 10 -11.40 -16.77 -0.65
N TYR A 11 -10.94 -16.29 0.51
CA TYR A 11 -10.26 -15.03 0.68
C TYR A 11 -8.81 -15.27 1.06
N CYS A 12 -7.91 -14.52 0.43
CA CYS A 12 -6.49 -14.53 0.72
C CYS A 12 -6.10 -13.19 1.35
N PHE A 13 -5.63 -13.25 2.60
CA PHE A 13 -5.25 -12.07 3.37
C PHE A 13 -3.74 -11.96 3.49
N ALA A 14 -3.20 -10.79 3.16
CA ALA A 14 -1.80 -10.46 3.38
C ALA A 14 -1.66 -9.16 4.19
N ASN A 15 -1.01 -9.27 5.35
CA ASN A 15 -0.61 -8.11 6.14
C ASN A 15 0.86 -7.80 5.84
N ILE A 16 1.15 -6.57 5.42
CA ILE A 16 2.46 -6.13 4.93
C ILE A 16 3.01 -5.08 5.90
N TYR A 17 4.28 -5.23 6.26
CA TYR A 17 5.02 -4.18 6.98
C TYR A 17 6.27 -3.86 6.18
N ALA A 18 6.20 -2.78 5.41
CA ALA A 18 7.25 -2.38 4.51
C ALA A 18 8.36 -1.60 5.24
N PRO A 19 9.62 -1.72 4.81
CA PRO A 19 10.71 -0.98 5.42
C PRO A 19 10.64 0.52 5.07
N ASN A 20 11.24 1.34 5.94
CA ASN A 20 11.33 2.78 5.75
C ASN A 20 12.24 3.15 4.56
N GLN A 21 13.26 2.33 4.26
CA GLN A 21 14.21 2.58 3.18
C GLN A 21 13.59 2.28 1.81
N GLY A 22 13.52 3.28 0.94
CA GLY A 22 12.83 3.19 -0.36
C GLY A 22 13.31 2.05 -1.26
N LEU A 23 14.61 1.75 -1.29
CA LEU A 23 15.16 0.66 -2.12
C LEU A 23 14.75 -0.73 -1.61
N ASP A 24 14.82 -0.95 -0.29
CA ASP A 24 14.42 -2.22 0.30
C ASP A 24 12.90 -2.41 0.18
N ARG A 25 12.15 -1.33 0.27
CA ARG A 25 10.70 -1.32 0.04
C ARG A 25 10.33 -1.68 -1.38
N ALA A 26 10.99 -1.09 -2.38
CA ALA A 26 10.78 -1.44 -3.79
C ALA A 26 11.07 -2.94 -4.06
N ARG A 27 12.15 -3.48 -3.48
CA ARG A 27 12.47 -4.91 -3.55
C ARG A 27 11.38 -5.77 -2.90
N LEU A 28 10.88 -5.37 -1.73
CA LEU A 28 9.78 -6.05 -1.05
C LEU A 28 8.54 -6.10 -1.94
N PHE A 29 8.14 -4.98 -2.56
CA PHE A 29 6.97 -4.94 -3.42
C PHE A 29 7.10 -5.84 -4.66
N THR A 30 8.28 -5.89 -5.29
CA THR A 30 8.53 -6.82 -6.40
C THR A 30 8.42 -8.28 -5.95
N MET A 31 8.94 -8.64 -4.77
CA MET A 31 8.79 -10.00 -4.23
C MET A 31 7.33 -10.32 -3.87
N LEU A 32 6.62 -9.36 -3.27
CA LEU A 32 5.20 -9.52 -2.92
C LEU A 32 4.34 -9.80 -4.15
N GLN A 33 4.63 -9.15 -5.28
CA GLN A 33 3.94 -9.44 -6.54
C GLN A 33 3.97 -10.93 -6.89
N SER A 34 5.15 -11.54 -6.85
CA SER A 34 5.29 -12.98 -7.17
C SER A 34 4.61 -13.89 -6.15
N GLU A 35 4.66 -13.56 -4.87
CA GLU A 35 4.01 -14.35 -3.82
C GLU A 35 2.48 -14.30 -3.95
N LEU A 36 1.94 -13.12 -4.25
CA LEU A 36 0.49 -12.88 -4.33
C LEU A 36 -0.14 -13.36 -5.63
N GLN A 37 0.64 -13.62 -6.68
CA GLN A 37 0.13 -14.25 -7.92
C GLN A 37 -0.56 -15.59 -7.65
N SER A 38 -0.13 -16.33 -6.62
CA SER A 38 -0.76 -17.59 -6.20
C SER A 38 -2.20 -17.43 -5.68
N CYS A 39 -2.59 -16.22 -5.31
CA CYS A 39 -3.93 -15.86 -4.83
C CYS A 39 -4.77 -15.11 -5.86
N GLN A 40 -4.30 -14.95 -7.10
CA GLN A 40 -4.98 -14.11 -8.11
C GLN A 40 -6.37 -14.63 -8.52
N GLN A 41 -6.63 -15.94 -8.34
CA GLN A 41 -7.96 -16.53 -8.61
C GLN A 41 -8.92 -16.45 -7.41
N GLU A 42 -8.44 -15.95 -6.27
CA GLU A 42 -9.17 -15.83 -5.00
C GLU A 42 -9.47 -14.35 -4.72
N GLN A 43 -10.29 -14.06 -3.71
CA GLN A 43 -10.52 -12.69 -3.25
C GLN A 43 -9.30 -12.22 -2.44
N LEU A 44 -8.39 -11.49 -3.07
CA LEU A 44 -7.17 -11.00 -2.45
C LEU A 44 -7.42 -9.69 -1.69
N ILE A 45 -7.10 -9.70 -0.39
CA ILE A 45 -7.14 -8.54 0.48
C ILE A 45 -5.74 -8.31 1.03
N ILE A 46 -5.16 -7.18 0.67
CA ILE A 46 -3.89 -6.71 1.22
C ILE A 46 -4.13 -5.53 2.16
N GLY A 47 -3.30 -5.42 3.19
CA GLY A 47 -3.29 -4.26 4.06
C GLY A 47 -2.02 -4.23 4.90
N GLY A 48 -1.87 -3.19 5.71
CA GLY A 48 -0.74 -3.03 6.62
C GLY A 48 -0.12 -1.66 6.50
N ASP A 49 1.18 -1.57 6.77
CA ASP A 49 1.95 -0.33 6.67
C ASP A 49 2.93 -0.44 5.50
N PHE A 50 2.60 0.25 4.42
CA PHE A 50 3.39 0.23 3.19
C PHE A 50 4.52 1.25 3.21
N ASN A 51 4.60 2.16 4.19
CA ASN A 51 5.61 3.22 4.24
C ASN A 51 5.78 4.01 2.93
N CYS A 52 4.73 4.06 2.11
CA CYS A 52 4.71 4.62 0.76
C CYS A 52 3.33 5.19 0.46
N THR A 53 3.28 6.21 -0.38
CA THR A 53 2.02 6.81 -0.84
C THR A 53 1.83 6.59 -2.34
N LEU A 54 0.58 6.50 -2.80
CA LEU A 54 0.23 6.28 -4.20
C LEU A 54 -0.06 7.59 -4.94
N ASP A 55 -0.76 8.52 -4.28
CA ASP A 55 -1.15 9.81 -4.81
C ASP A 55 -0.69 10.93 -3.86
N PHE A 56 0.60 11.26 -3.91
CA PHE A 56 1.22 12.21 -2.96
C PHE A 56 0.53 13.58 -2.81
N PRO A 57 -0.10 14.20 -3.85
CA PRO A 57 -0.88 15.43 -3.69
C PRO A 57 -2.00 15.35 -2.64
N ILE A 58 -2.61 14.17 -2.46
CA ILE A 58 -3.75 13.97 -1.55
C ILE A 58 -3.39 13.08 -0.35
N ASP A 59 -2.38 12.22 -0.46
CA ASP A 59 -1.90 11.33 0.59
C ASP A 59 -0.81 11.96 1.49
N ARG A 60 -0.18 13.06 1.06
CA ARG A 60 0.93 13.70 1.78
C ARG A 60 0.76 15.21 1.85
N ASN A 61 1.57 15.83 2.72
CA ASN A 61 1.79 17.29 2.75
C ASN A 61 3.05 17.73 1.99
N SER A 62 3.85 16.78 1.51
CA SER A 62 5.06 17.01 0.72
C SER A 62 5.11 16.02 -0.45
N GLU A 63 6.06 16.21 -1.36
CA GLU A 63 6.34 15.20 -2.38
C GLU A 63 6.74 13.86 -1.74
N GLU A 64 6.48 12.77 -2.46
CA GLU A 64 6.91 11.42 -2.09
C GLU A 64 8.44 11.31 -2.19
N PRO A 65 9.15 11.06 -1.07
CA PRO A 65 10.62 11.02 -1.07
C PRO A 65 11.20 9.85 -1.86
N HIS A 66 10.43 8.79 -2.12
CA HIS A 66 10.91 7.56 -2.73
C HIS A 66 10.02 7.12 -3.91
N PRO A 67 10.06 7.84 -5.06
CA PRO A 67 9.17 7.60 -6.20
C PRO A 67 9.31 6.20 -6.79
N GLN A 68 10.49 5.58 -6.70
CA GLN A 68 10.69 4.20 -7.17
C GLN A 68 9.84 3.20 -6.38
N SER A 69 9.74 3.37 -5.06
CA SER A 69 8.91 2.49 -4.24
C SER A 69 7.41 2.68 -4.51
N ALA A 70 6.97 3.92 -4.75
CA ALA A 70 5.60 4.22 -5.14
C ALA A 70 5.26 3.60 -6.50
N GLN A 71 6.18 3.70 -7.47
CA GLN A 71 6.02 3.06 -8.76
C GLN A 71 5.96 1.54 -8.66
N SER A 72 6.80 0.92 -7.82
CA SER A 72 6.75 -0.52 -7.56
C SER A 72 5.42 -0.93 -6.93
N LEU A 73 4.91 -0.19 -5.94
CA LEU A 73 3.61 -0.49 -5.34
C LEU A 73 2.47 -0.34 -6.35
N HIS A 74 2.47 0.75 -7.13
CA HIS A 74 1.50 0.97 -8.19
C HIS A 74 1.52 -0.16 -9.23
N HIS A 75 2.71 -0.69 -9.56
CA HIS A 75 2.83 -1.85 -10.44
C HIS A 75 2.18 -3.10 -9.82
N VAL A 76 2.43 -3.38 -8.54
CA VAL A 76 1.77 -4.50 -7.82
C VAL A 76 0.25 -4.36 -7.89
N ILE A 77 -0.27 -3.17 -7.57
CA ILE A 77 -1.72 -2.88 -7.57
C ILE A 77 -2.31 -3.11 -8.96
N THR A 78 -1.68 -2.57 -10.00
CA THR A 78 -2.16 -2.70 -11.38
C THR A 78 -2.12 -4.16 -11.87
N GLN A 79 -1.08 -4.91 -11.53
CA GLN A 79 -0.89 -6.29 -11.99
C GLN A 79 -1.82 -7.29 -11.32
N LEU A 80 -2.19 -7.03 -10.06
CA LEU A 80 -3.08 -7.87 -9.28
C LEU A 80 -4.54 -7.38 -9.31
N ASP A 81 -4.84 -6.37 -10.12
CA ASP A 81 -6.17 -5.73 -10.25
C ASP A 81 -6.74 -5.30 -8.88
N LEU A 82 -5.88 -4.71 -8.05
CA LEU A 82 -6.25 -4.24 -6.72
C LEU A 82 -6.80 -2.82 -6.78
N LEU A 83 -7.68 -2.54 -5.83
CA LEU A 83 -8.24 -1.21 -5.61
C LEU A 83 -7.90 -0.75 -4.20
N ASP A 84 -7.50 0.51 -4.08
CA ASP A 84 -7.44 1.18 -2.78
C ASP A 84 -8.87 1.49 -2.31
N THR A 85 -9.35 0.69 -1.35
CA THR A 85 -10.70 0.82 -0.80
C THR A 85 -10.97 2.17 -0.15
N TRP A 86 -9.96 2.82 0.44
CA TRP A 86 -10.09 4.13 1.04
C TRP A 86 -10.31 5.19 -0.04
N ARG A 87 -9.46 5.19 -1.07
CA ARG A 87 -9.55 6.16 -2.17
C ARG A 87 -10.79 5.95 -3.05
N VAL A 88 -11.31 4.73 -3.17
CA VAL A 88 -12.60 4.46 -3.84
C VAL A 88 -13.75 5.13 -3.09
N LYS A 89 -13.74 5.07 -1.76
CA LYS A 89 -14.82 5.63 -0.92
C LYS A 89 -14.71 7.15 -0.76
N ASP A 90 -13.50 7.65 -0.57
CA ASP A 90 -13.20 9.02 -0.17
C ASP A 90 -12.15 9.68 -1.10
N PRO A 91 -12.44 9.82 -2.41
CA PRO A 91 -11.44 10.11 -3.44
C PRO A 91 -10.71 11.45 -3.30
N GLN A 92 -11.35 12.45 -2.68
CA GLN A 92 -10.78 13.80 -2.53
C GLN A 92 -10.43 14.16 -1.09
N TYR A 93 -10.72 13.28 -0.13
CA TYR A 93 -10.45 13.58 1.28
C TYR A 93 -8.97 13.39 1.58
N ARG A 94 -8.43 14.31 2.38
CA ARG A 94 -7.05 14.27 2.87
C ARG A 94 -7.11 13.84 4.33
N GLU A 95 -6.89 12.56 4.56
CA GLU A 95 -6.72 11.97 5.89
C GLU A 95 -5.36 11.27 5.96
N TYR A 96 -4.77 11.23 7.15
CA TYR A 96 -3.40 10.76 7.36
C TYR A 96 -3.36 9.75 8.50
N THR A 97 -2.52 8.73 8.36
CA THR A 97 -2.33 7.69 9.39
C THR A 97 -1.03 7.85 10.16
N TRP A 98 -0.12 8.72 9.69
CA TRP A 98 1.17 8.94 10.32
C TRP A 98 1.59 10.41 10.33
N VAL A 99 2.38 10.79 11.34
CA VAL A 99 2.92 12.13 11.51
C VAL A 99 4.39 12.12 11.91
N MET A 100 5.23 12.82 11.15
CA MET A 100 6.59 13.17 11.52
C MET A 100 6.61 14.55 12.16
N VAL A 101 7.27 14.70 13.30
CA VAL A 101 7.55 16.01 13.89
C VAL A 101 9.06 16.24 13.85
N HIS A 102 9.52 17.11 12.95
CA HIS A 102 10.86 17.68 12.99
C HIS A 102 10.78 19.07 13.64
N SER A 103 11.89 19.56 14.18
CA SER A 103 11.96 20.71 15.11
C SER A 103 11.21 21.98 14.67
N HIS A 104 10.83 22.13 13.39
CA HIS A 104 9.95 23.20 12.90
C HIS A 104 8.96 22.77 11.79
N GLN A 105 8.79 21.46 11.50
CA GLN A 105 7.96 20.98 10.39
C GLN A 105 7.22 19.68 10.74
N THR A 106 5.95 19.60 10.32
CA THR A 106 5.10 18.42 10.48
C THR A 106 4.81 17.81 9.11
N PHE A 107 5.14 16.53 8.94
CA PHE A 107 4.82 15.76 7.72
C PHE A 107 3.75 14.76 8.07
N CYS A 108 2.65 14.72 7.31
CA CYS A 108 1.58 13.76 7.53
C CYS A 108 1.40 12.93 6.27
N ASP A 109 1.31 11.61 6.45
CA ASP A 109 1.28 10.63 5.36
C ASP A 109 0.15 9.60 5.59
N PHE A 110 -0.45 9.13 4.50
CA PHE A 110 -1.35 7.97 4.49
C PHE A 110 -0.65 6.78 3.84
N PHE A 111 -0.56 5.66 4.56
CA PHE A 111 -0.02 4.40 4.04
C PHE A 111 -1.20 3.50 3.65
N THR A 112 -1.39 3.31 2.34
CA THR A 112 -2.48 2.52 1.72
C THR A 112 -2.08 1.06 1.57
#